data_AF-A0A350BX72-F1
#
_entry.id   AF-A0A350BX72-F1
#
_cell.length_a   1.000
_cell.length_b   1.000
_cell.length_c   1.000
_cell.angle_alpha   90.00
_cell.angle_beta   90.00
_cell.angle_gamma   90.00
#
_symmetry.space_group_name_H-M   'P 1'
#
loop_
_entity.id
_entity.type
_entity.pdbx_description
1 polymer ?
#
loop_
_entity_poly.entity_id
_entity_poly.type
_entity_poly.pdbx_seq_one_letter_code
_entity_poly.pdbx_strand_id
1 'polypeptide(L)'
;MEKNLPFVSLPIADKGYNNFVIPFLGKLDDGNVFKSIITLLLSILAIALLVGGIYLSFSGLFGEDGFIKNYITSESLSGGKQAGAVGGLIFGFVISLIVAWALFSVLKKRSEQMKAIEYEGLLSFVFIKMIPKLILVIGELLFILFLYAGVLQIIAALVGSYVYAPLSGYASLILGIFPGMDIFAGLAPQQIYGDYDSFGEFVKTGVMSIVASFVLLIVFYIYNEIYNYALKLVTSLISFLPKFAIPLAIRKRNEN
;
A
#
# COMPACT_ATOMS: atom_id res chain seq x y z
N MET A 1 35.66 -1.12 27.14
CA MET A 1 34.62 -0.08 27.34
C MET A 1 35.17 1.21 26.78
N GLU A 2 34.60 1.72 25.70
CA GLU A 2 34.92 3.07 25.20
C GLU A 2 34.51 4.11 26.23
N LYS A 3 35.33 5.13 26.44
CA LYS A 3 35.00 6.24 27.33
C LYS A 3 34.12 7.23 26.58
N ASN A 4 33.08 7.71 27.23
CA ASN A 4 32.19 8.74 26.70
C ASN A 4 32.93 10.09 26.52
N LEU A 5 33.98 10.34 27.33
CA LEU A 5 34.85 11.51 27.20
C LEU A 5 36.33 11.08 27.07
N PRO A 6 37.14 11.74 26.22
CA PRO A 6 38.49 11.30 25.89
C PRO A 6 39.46 11.29 27.09
N PHE A 7 39.19 12.07 28.14
CA PHE A 7 40.09 12.23 29.28
C PHE A 7 39.42 12.06 30.65
N VAL A 8 38.13 11.75 30.71
CA VAL A 8 37.37 11.62 31.96
C VAL A 8 36.61 10.31 31.96
N SER A 9 36.85 9.44 32.95
CA SER A 9 36.06 8.23 33.16
C SER A 9 34.87 8.55 34.06
N LEU A 10 33.66 8.45 33.53
CA LEU A 10 32.42 8.62 34.27
C LEU A 10 31.70 7.27 34.27
N PRO A 11 31.76 6.48 35.36
CA PRO A 11 31.32 5.08 35.37
C PRO A 11 29.89 4.86 34.87
N ILE A 12 28.98 5.79 35.18
CA ILE A 12 27.57 5.73 34.76
C ILE A 12 27.45 6.09 33.28
N ALA A 13 28.14 7.14 32.84
CA ALA A 13 28.06 7.64 31.47
C ALA A 13 28.79 6.71 30.48
N ASP A 14 29.95 6.16 30.87
CA ASP A 14 30.72 5.19 30.09
C ASP A 14 29.95 3.86 29.97
N LYS A 15 29.30 3.41 31.04
CA LYS A 15 28.46 2.21 31.01
C LYS A 15 27.22 2.42 30.15
N GLY A 16 26.57 3.59 30.22
CA GLY A 16 25.46 3.95 29.34
C GLY A 16 25.87 4.05 27.88
N TYR A 17 27.01 4.68 27.60
CA TYR A 17 27.58 4.81 26.26
C TYR A 17 27.86 3.44 25.62
N ASN A 18 28.54 2.54 26.34
CA ASN A 18 28.84 1.20 25.84
C ASN A 18 27.62 0.28 25.72
N ASN A 19 26.63 0.42 26.60
CA ASN A 19 25.49 -0.50 26.62
C ASN A 19 24.34 -0.06 25.70
N PHE A 20 24.22 1.23 25.41
CA PHE A 20 23.11 1.77 24.63
C PHE A 20 23.57 2.49 23.37
N VAL A 21 24.57 3.37 23.47
CA VAL A 21 24.98 4.23 22.35
C VAL A 21 25.76 3.46 21.30
N ILE A 22 26.83 2.76 21.70
CA ILE A 22 27.65 1.97 20.75
C ILE A 22 26.83 0.87 20.05
N PRO A 23 25.99 0.06 20.75
CA PRO A 23 25.21 -0.97 20.08
C PRO A 23 24.11 -0.38 19.19
N PHE A 24 23.59 0.80 19.51
CA PHE A 24 22.62 1.49 18.67
C PHE A 24 23.28 2.06 17.41
N LEU A 25 24.42 2.75 17.55
CA LEU A 25 25.20 3.27 16.43
C LEU A 25 25.69 2.14 15.52
N GLY A 26 26.20 1.05 16.08
CA GLY A 26 26.57 -0.15 15.30
C GLY A 26 25.38 -0.74 14.52
N LYS A 27 24.19 -0.80 15.11
CA LYS A 27 22.96 -1.23 14.41
C LYS A 27 22.49 -0.23 13.35
N LEU A 28 22.83 1.05 13.50
CA LEU A 28 22.53 2.13 12.56
C LEU A 28 23.44 2.01 11.33
N ASP A 29 24.73 1.76 11.55
CA ASP A 29 25.74 1.54 10.52
C ASP A 29 25.49 0.21 9.76
N ASP A 30 25.05 -0.84 10.46
CA ASP A 30 24.65 -2.14 9.88
C ASP A 30 23.29 -2.08 9.15
N GLY A 31 22.59 -0.94 9.17
CA GLY A 31 21.31 -0.73 8.48
C GLY A 31 20.09 -1.45 9.06
N ASN A 32 20.28 -2.24 10.11
CA ASN A 32 19.22 -3.00 10.77
C ASN A 32 18.13 -2.09 11.33
N VAL A 33 18.47 -0.87 11.76
CA VAL A 33 17.51 0.14 12.22
C VAL A 33 16.57 0.55 11.08
N PHE A 34 17.09 0.94 9.92
CA PHE A 34 16.26 1.39 8.79
C PHE A 34 15.32 0.29 8.30
N LYS A 35 15.85 -0.92 8.15
CA LYS A 35 15.07 -2.10 7.76
C LYS A 35 13.96 -2.41 8.77
N SER A 36 14.26 -2.30 10.07
CA SER A 36 13.27 -2.51 11.13
C SER A 36 12.17 -1.47 11.11
N ILE A 37 12.51 -0.19 10.91
CA ILE A 37 11.53 0.91 10.82
C ILE A 37 10.58 0.69 9.64
N ILE A 38 11.11 0.42 8.44
CA ILE A 38 10.28 0.21 7.25
C ILE A 38 9.38 -1.03 7.41
N THR A 39 9.93 -2.13 7.93
CA THR A 39 9.15 -3.34 8.19
C THR A 39 8.04 -3.06 9.22
N LEU A 40 8.33 -2.28 10.25
CA LEU A 40 7.35 -1.89 11.27
C LEU A 40 6.23 -1.03 10.66
N LEU A 41 6.58 -0.02 9.84
CA LEU A 41 5.60 0.81 9.15
C LEU A 41 4.68 0.00 8.25
N LEU A 42 5.22 -0.92 7.45
CA LEU A 42 4.42 -1.80 6.59
C LEU A 42 3.54 -2.76 7.38
N SER A 43 4.03 -3.26 8.51
CA SER A 43 3.26 -4.15 9.38
C SER A 43 2.12 -3.42 10.08
N ILE A 44 2.37 -2.18 10.54
CA ILE A 44 1.32 -1.30 11.08
C ILE A 44 0.29 -1.00 9.99
N LEU A 45 0.72 -0.67 8.77
CA LEU A 45 -0.19 -0.42 7.66
C LEU A 45 -1.03 -1.65 7.31
N ALA A 46 -0.46 -2.85 7.36
CA ALA A 46 -1.22 -4.09 7.16
C ALA A 46 -2.33 -4.24 8.21
N ILE A 47 -1.99 -4.06 9.49
CA ILE A 47 -2.97 -4.13 10.58
C ILE A 47 -4.03 -3.02 10.41
N ALA A 48 -3.62 -1.81 10.01
CA ALA A 48 -4.51 -0.70 9.75
C ALA A 48 -5.49 -1.00 8.60
N LEU A 49 -5.06 -1.67 7.52
CA LEU A 49 -5.96 -2.10 6.45
C LEU A 49 -6.99 -3.13 6.93
N LEU A 50 -6.59 -4.07 7.81
CA LEU A 50 -7.51 -5.05 8.37
C LEU A 50 -8.53 -4.40 9.31
N VAL A 51 -8.03 -3.74 10.36
CA VAL A 51 -8.86 -3.14 11.41
C VAL A 51 -9.68 -1.99 10.84
N GLY A 52 -9.08 -1.16 9.99
CA GLY A 52 -9.76 -0.09 9.28
C GLY A 52 -10.81 -0.61 8.30
N GLY A 53 -10.50 -1.67 7.55
CA GLY A 53 -11.46 -2.29 6.64
C GLY A 53 -12.65 -2.92 7.37
N ILE A 54 -12.42 -3.58 8.51
CA ILE A 54 -13.49 -4.08 9.39
C ILE A 54 -14.29 -2.91 9.95
N TYR A 55 -13.63 -1.90 10.50
CA TYR A 55 -14.28 -0.73 11.08
C TYR A 55 -15.20 -0.03 10.06
N LEU A 56 -14.70 0.25 8.86
CA LEU A 56 -15.49 0.85 7.77
C LEU A 56 -16.67 -0.04 7.37
N SER A 57 -16.46 -1.37 7.36
CA SER A 57 -17.53 -2.31 7.05
C SER A 57 -18.67 -2.27 8.06
N PHE A 58 -18.41 -1.96 9.33
CA PHE A 58 -19.46 -1.77 10.33
C PHE A 58 -20.00 -0.34 10.40
N SER A 59 -19.12 0.68 10.32
CA SER A 59 -19.53 2.07 10.46
C SER A 59 -20.38 2.55 9.29
N GLY A 60 -20.14 2.04 8.06
CA GLY A 60 -20.95 2.39 6.89
C GLY A 60 -22.36 1.78 6.87
N LEU A 61 -22.70 0.88 7.80
CA LEU A 61 -24.04 0.28 7.87
C LEU A 61 -25.06 1.22 8.49
N PHE A 62 -24.64 1.92 9.54
CA PHE A 62 -25.49 2.67 10.45
C PHE A 62 -25.18 4.17 10.38
N GLY A 63 -26.09 4.99 10.92
CA GLY A 63 -25.97 6.44 10.90
C GLY A 63 -26.84 7.10 9.84
N GLU A 64 -26.75 8.42 9.74
CA GLU A 64 -27.60 9.20 8.84
C GLU A 64 -27.29 8.94 7.37
N ASP A 65 -26.00 8.74 7.05
CA ASP A 65 -25.53 8.37 5.72
C ASP A 65 -25.34 6.85 5.54
N GLY A 66 -25.78 6.06 6.53
CA GLY A 66 -25.59 4.62 6.55
C GLY A 66 -26.39 3.89 5.46
N PHE A 67 -25.86 2.76 4.99
CA PHE A 67 -26.46 1.98 3.91
C PHE A 67 -27.90 1.55 4.22
N ILE A 68 -28.18 1.14 5.46
CA ILE A 68 -29.52 0.66 5.86
C ILE A 68 -30.55 1.78 5.70
N LYS A 69 -30.24 2.98 6.20
CA LYS A 69 -31.16 4.12 6.17
C LYS A 69 -31.46 4.55 4.73
N ASN A 70 -30.41 4.61 3.90
CA ASN A 70 -30.49 5.16 2.55
C ASN A 70 -31.07 4.19 1.52
N TYR A 71 -30.91 2.87 1.70
CA TYR A 71 -31.25 1.90 0.65
C TYR A 71 -32.20 0.79 1.07
N ILE A 72 -32.39 0.55 2.37
CA ILE A 72 -33.28 -0.50 2.88
C ILE A 72 -34.54 0.10 3.47
N THR A 73 -34.43 1.10 4.35
CA THR A 73 -35.59 1.73 5.01
C THR A 73 -36.05 2.99 4.29
N SER A 74 -35.47 3.32 3.14
CA SER A 74 -35.82 4.52 2.39
C SER A 74 -37.18 4.39 1.73
N GLU A 75 -38.07 5.35 2.01
CA GLU A 75 -39.42 5.43 1.44
C GLU A 75 -39.40 5.75 -0.07
N SER A 76 -38.27 6.23 -0.61
CA SER A 76 -38.14 6.56 -2.03
C SER A 76 -37.85 5.36 -2.94
N LEU A 77 -37.53 4.20 -2.37
CA LEU A 77 -37.23 2.97 -3.12
C LEU A 77 -38.41 2.01 -3.13
N SER A 78 -38.72 1.43 -4.28
CA SER A 78 -39.75 0.39 -4.39
C SER A 78 -39.35 -0.87 -3.62
N GLY A 79 -40.34 -1.65 -3.17
CA GLY A 79 -40.10 -2.85 -2.36
C GLY A 79 -39.17 -3.88 -3.02
N GLY A 80 -39.18 -3.98 -4.35
CA GLY A 80 -38.24 -4.84 -5.10
C GLY A 80 -36.79 -4.36 -5.00
N LYS A 81 -36.55 -3.05 -5.11
CA LYS A 81 -35.21 -2.48 -4.96
C LYS A 81 -34.73 -2.54 -3.51
N GLN A 82 -35.62 -2.39 -2.52
CA GLN A 82 -35.28 -2.60 -1.10
C GLN A 82 -34.87 -4.05 -0.83
N ALA A 83 -35.62 -5.04 -1.33
CA ALA A 83 -35.27 -6.45 -1.20
C ALA A 83 -33.92 -6.77 -1.87
N GLY A 84 -33.68 -6.22 -3.07
CA GLY A 84 -32.38 -6.29 -3.73
C GLY A 84 -31.25 -5.68 -2.91
N ALA A 85 -31.48 -4.54 -2.26
CA ALA A 85 -30.50 -3.88 -1.39
C ALA A 85 -30.18 -4.70 -0.13
N VAL A 86 -31.14 -5.45 0.42
CA VAL A 86 -30.87 -6.42 1.51
C VAL A 86 -29.93 -7.53 1.03
N GLY A 87 -30.17 -8.09 -0.17
CA GLY A 87 -29.25 -9.05 -0.77
C GLY A 87 -27.87 -8.45 -1.03
N GLY A 88 -27.83 -7.24 -1.59
CA GLY A 88 -26.61 -6.48 -1.84
C GLY A 88 -25.83 -6.14 -0.58
N LEU A 89 -26.52 -5.91 0.54
CA LEU A 89 -25.90 -5.74 1.85
C LEU A 89 -25.19 -7.02 2.31
N ILE A 90 -25.86 -8.18 2.26
CA ILE A 90 -25.31 -9.44 2.74
C ILE A 90 -24.04 -9.80 1.96
N PHE A 91 -24.11 -9.80 0.63
CA PHE A 91 -22.95 -10.11 -0.20
C PHE A 91 -21.86 -9.05 -0.07
N GLY A 92 -22.24 -7.76 -0.13
CA GLY A 92 -21.32 -6.64 -0.03
C GLY A 92 -20.52 -6.65 1.28
N PHE A 93 -21.18 -6.90 2.41
CA PHE A 93 -20.55 -6.98 3.72
C PHE A 93 -19.57 -8.15 3.81
N VAL A 94 -19.98 -9.37 3.44
CA VAL A 94 -19.13 -10.57 3.49
C VAL A 94 -17.89 -10.39 2.61
N ILE A 95 -18.08 -9.94 1.37
CA ILE A 95 -16.97 -9.73 0.43
C ILE A 95 -16.03 -8.63 0.95
N SER A 96 -16.56 -7.57 1.57
CA SER A 96 -15.72 -6.50 2.14
C SER A 96 -14.80 -7.01 3.24
N LEU A 97 -15.29 -7.90 4.12
CA LEU A 97 -14.45 -8.53 5.16
C LEU A 97 -13.37 -9.43 4.55
N ILE A 98 -13.71 -10.21 3.53
CA ILE A 98 -12.74 -11.04 2.79
C ILE A 98 -11.66 -10.16 2.15
N VAL A 99 -12.05 -9.04 1.56
CA VAL A 99 -11.12 -8.11 0.91
C VAL A 99 -10.22 -7.41 1.93
N ALA A 100 -10.76 -6.96 3.07
CA ALA A 100 -9.95 -6.41 4.15
C ALA A 100 -8.87 -7.40 4.62
N TRP A 101 -9.24 -8.69 4.75
CA TRP A 101 -8.29 -9.75 5.07
C TRP A 101 -7.28 -10.03 3.95
N ALA A 102 -7.71 -9.98 2.68
CA ALA A 102 -6.82 -10.17 1.53
C ALA A 102 -5.76 -9.06 1.43
N LEU A 103 -6.16 -7.79 1.61
CA LEU A 103 -5.26 -6.64 1.64
C LEU A 103 -4.21 -6.78 2.75
N PHE A 104 -4.65 -7.15 3.96
CA PHE A 104 -3.75 -7.46 5.07
C PHE A 104 -2.78 -8.59 4.74
N SER A 105 -3.27 -9.69 4.19
CA SER A 105 -2.48 -10.90 3.91
C SER A 105 -1.36 -10.62 2.91
N VAL A 106 -1.66 -9.87 1.84
CA VAL A 106 -0.66 -9.45 0.84
C VAL A 106 0.38 -8.55 1.49
N LEU A 107 -0.05 -7.50 2.19
CA LEU A 107 0.89 -6.53 2.75
C LEU A 107 1.77 -7.14 3.84
N LYS A 108 1.21 -8.01 4.69
CA LYS A 108 1.97 -8.79 5.69
C LYS A 108 3.04 -9.65 5.03
N LYS A 109 2.68 -10.45 4.03
CA LYS A 109 3.63 -11.31 3.32
C LYS A 109 4.74 -10.51 2.65
N ARG A 110 4.41 -9.36 2.07
CA ARG A 110 5.40 -8.47 1.43
C ARG A 110 6.31 -7.79 2.46
N SER A 111 5.78 -7.40 3.62
CA SER A 111 6.58 -6.89 4.75
C SER A 111 7.62 -7.91 5.24
N GLU A 112 7.23 -9.18 5.40
CA GLU A 112 8.15 -10.26 5.77
C GLU A 112 9.26 -10.46 4.73
N GLN A 113 8.92 -10.37 3.44
CA GLN A 113 9.90 -10.41 2.34
C GLN A 113 10.82 -9.18 2.30
N MET A 114 10.40 -8.02 2.82
CA MET A 114 11.30 -6.86 2.98
C MET A 114 12.26 -7.06 4.14
N LYS A 115 11.80 -7.69 5.23
CA LYS A 115 12.64 -8.09 6.36
C LYS A 115 13.68 -9.15 6.00
N ALA A 116 13.52 -9.88 4.90
CA ALA A 116 14.52 -10.85 4.43
C ALA A 116 15.64 -10.22 3.57
N ILE A 117 15.56 -8.95 3.19
CA ILE A 117 16.51 -8.32 2.25
C ILE A 117 17.88 -8.08 2.92
N GLU A 118 18.96 -8.48 2.26
CA GLU A 118 20.34 -8.15 2.68
C GLU A 118 20.63 -6.65 2.54
N TYR A 119 21.26 -6.07 3.57
CA TYR A 119 21.61 -4.66 3.61
C TYR A 119 23.03 -4.44 3.09
N GLU A 120 23.15 -3.72 1.98
CA GLU A 120 24.44 -3.38 1.34
C GLU A 120 24.74 -1.87 1.42
N GLY A 121 23.98 -1.13 2.23
CA GLY A 121 24.02 0.32 2.33
C GLY A 121 22.67 0.98 2.04
N LEU A 122 22.48 2.19 2.56
CA LEU A 122 21.18 2.87 2.58
C LEU A 122 20.62 3.13 1.18
N LEU A 123 21.44 3.64 0.26
CA LEU A 123 21.01 3.93 -1.11
C LEU A 123 20.60 2.66 -1.87
N SER A 124 21.40 1.59 -1.77
CA SER A 124 21.07 0.29 -2.37
C SER A 124 19.77 -0.26 -1.76
N PHE A 125 19.65 -0.22 -0.43
CA PHE A 125 18.46 -0.71 0.25
C PHE A 125 17.19 0.06 -0.15
N VAL A 126 17.21 1.39 -0.09
CA VAL A 126 16.04 2.24 -0.36
C VAL A 126 15.65 2.21 -1.85
N PHE A 127 16.59 2.53 -2.73
CA PHE A 127 16.30 2.74 -4.15
C PHE A 127 16.34 1.44 -4.94
N ILE A 128 17.32 0.56 -4.72
CA ILE A 128 17.48 -0.65 -5.55
C ILE A 128 16.58 -1.78 -5.06
N LYS A 129 16.33 -1.90 -3.75
CA LYS A 129 15.62 -3.05 -3.17
C LYS A 129 14.20 -2.72 -2.68
N MET A 130 14.01 -1.61 -1.96
CA MET A 130 12.74 -1.30 -1.30
C MET A 130 11.71 -0.67 -2.24
N ILE A 131 12.03 0.43 -2.92
CA ILE A 131 11.08 1.12 -3.82
C ILE A 131 10.51 0.18 -4.89
N PRO A 132 11.32 -0.63 -5.61
CA PRO A 132 10.81 -1.61 -6.58
C PRO A 132 9.76 -2.55 -5.98
N LYS A 133 10.04 -3.07 -4.78
CA LYS A 133 9.07 -3.93 -4.09
C LYS A 133 7.80 -3.16 -3.73
N LEU A 134 7.92 -1.93 -3.20
CA LEU A 134 6.74 -1.11 -2.84
C LEU A 134 5.84 -0.83 -4.05
N ILE A 135 6.42 -0.53 -5.22
CA ILE A 135 5.67 -0.37 -6.47
C ILE A 135 4.82 -1.61 -6.75
N LEU A 136 5.42 -2.81 -6.67
CA LEU A 136 4.69 -4.06 -6.89
C LEU A 136 3.61 -4.31 -5.84
N VAL A 137 3.89 -4.06 -4.55
CA VAL A 137 2.90 -4.20 -3.47
C VAL A 137 1.67 -3.34 -3.76
N ILE A 138 1.88 -2.09 -4.20
CA ILE A 138 0.79 -1.17 -4.46
C ILE A 138 -0.05 -1.63 -5.66
N GLY A 139 0.58 -2.13 -6.73
CA GLY A 139 -0.12 -2.76 -7.84
C GLY A 139 -0.97 -3.96 -7.42
N GLU A 140 -0.47 -4.79 -6.50
CA GLU A 140 -1.20 -5.94 -5.95
C GLU A 140 -2.40 -5.52 -5.09
N LEU A 141 -2.28 -4.46 -4.29
CA LEU A 141 -3.39 -3.93 -3.50
C LEU A 141 -4.47 -3.32 -4.40
N LEU A 142 -4.07 -2.57 -5.43
CA LEU A 142 -5.01 -2.00 -6.40
C LEU A 142 -5.71 -3.07 -7.24
N PHE A 143 -5.01 -4.13 -7.63
CA PHE A 143 -5.61 -5.30 -8.26
C PHE A 143 -6.77 -5.86 -7.41
N ILE A 144 -6.56 -6.07 -6.11
CA ILE A 144 -7.59 -6.58 -5.21
C ILE A 144 -8.79 -5.62 -5.14
N LEU A 145 -8.55 -4.32 -5.02
CA LEU A 145 -9.60 -3.31 -4.87
C LEU A 145 -10.45 -3.14 -6.16
N PHE A 146 -9.83 -3.20 -7.34
CA PHE A 146 -10.54 -3.14 -8.61
C PHE A 146 -11.34 -4.42 -8.88
N LEU A 147 -10.78 -5.57 -8.51
CA LEU A 147 -11.48 -6.85 -8.57
C LEU A 147 -12.70 -6.85 -7.64
N TYR A 148 -12.54 -6.35 -6.43
CA TYR A 148 -13.62 -6.13 -5.46
C TYR A 148 -14.74 -5.28 -6.05
N ALA A 149 -14.42 -4.10 -6.57
CA ALA A 149 -15.41 -3.20 -7.14
C ALA A 149 -16.15 -3.83 -8.34
N GLY A 150 -15.43 -4.53 -9.21
CA GLY A 150 -16.01 -5.22 -10.36
C GLY A 150 -16.94 -6.38 -9.97
N VAL A 151 -16.55 -7.21 -9.00
CA VAL A 151 -17.39 -8.30 -8.49
C VAL A 151 -18.67 -7.76 -7.84
N LEU A 152 -18.55 -6.73 -7.00
CA LEU A 152 -19.72 -6.11 -6.38
C LEU A 152 -20.66 -5.45 -7.41
N GLN A 153 -20.11 -4.88 -8.48
CA GLN A 153 -20.91 -4.31 -9.56
C GLN A 153 -21.71 -5.37 -10.33
N ILE A 154 -21.14 -6.56 -10.54
CA ILE A 154 -21.89 -7.70 -11.11
C ILE A 154 -23.01 -8.13 -10.15
N ILE A 155 -22.72 -8.22 -8.85
CA ILE A 155 -23.74 -8.53 -7.84
C ILE A 155 -24.85 -7.48 -7.86
N ALA A 156 -24.50 -6.20 -8.00
CA ALA A 156 -25.47 -5.11 -8.06
C ALA A 156 -26.41 -5.23 -9.26
N ALA A 157 -25.87 -5.61 -10.43
CA ALA A 157 -26.68 -5.92 -11.60
C ALA A 157 -27.63 -7.11 -11.33
N LEU A 158 -27.13 -8.18 -10.69
CA LEU A 158 -27.92 -9.38 -10.40
C LEU A 158 -29.06 -9.14 -9.40
N VAL A 159 -28.85 -8.29 -8.40
CA VAL A 159 -29.89 -7.94 -7.41
C VAL A 159 -30.78 -6.78 -7.86
N GLY A 160 -30.41 -6.08 -8.95
CA GLY A 160 -31.14 -4.93 -9.49
C GLY A 160 -31.24 -3.75 -8.51
N SER A 161 -30.22 -3.54 -7.67
CA SER A 161 -30.22 -2.51 -6.64
C SER A 161 -28.80 -2.14 -6.18
N TYR A 162 -28.71 -1.29 -5.15
CA TYR A 162 -27.47 -0.89 -4.50
C TYR A 162 -26.82 -2.05 -3.76
N VAL A 163 -25.48 -2.09 -3.77
CA VAL A 163 -24.66 -3.08 -3.04
C VAL A 163 -23.75 -2.36 -2.07
N TYR A 164 -23.63 -2.91 -0.86
CA TYR A 164 -22.81 -2.31 0.18
C TYR A 164 -21.31 -2.47 -0.14
N ALA A 165 -20.61 -1.35 -0.33
CA ALA A 165 -19.25 -1.33 -0.84
C ALA A 165 -18.32 -0.38 -0.05
N PRO A 166 -18.14 -0.57 1.28
CA PRO A 166 -17.42 0.36 2.15
C PRO A 166 -15.94 0.59 1.81
N LEU A 167 -15.34 -0.30 1.01
CA LEU A 167 -13.91 -0.23 0.66
C LEU A 167 -13.65 0.35 -0.75
N SER A 168 -14.70 0.72 -1.51
CA SER A 168 -14.55 1.15 -2.91
C SER A 168 -13.69 2.42 -3.05
N GLY A 169 -13.74 3.31 -2.05
CA GLY A 169 -12.95 4.55 -2.02
C GLY A 169 -11.44 4.36 -1.82
N TYR A 170 -10.96 3.19 -1.41
CA TYR A 170 -9.51 2.98 -1.22
C TYR A 170 -8.74 2.97 -2.52
N ALA A 171 -9.35 2.52 -3.61
CA ALA A 171 -8.65 2.39 -4.90
C ALA A 171 -8.23 3.77 -5.44
N SER A 172 -9.14 4.75 -5.39
CA SER A 172 -8.89 6.13 -5.83
C SER A 172 -7.88 6.84 -4.93
N LEU A 173 -7.94 6.63 -3.61
CA LEU A 173 -6.96 7.18 -2.67
C LEU A 173 -5.53 6.70 -2.96
N ILE A 174 -5.36 5.41 -3.26
CA ILE A 174 -4.04 4.84 -3.57
C ILE A 174 -3.56 5.34 -4.94
N LEU A 175 -4.43 5.39 -5.95
CA LEU A 175 -4.05 5.87 -7.29
C LEU A 175 -3.57 7.32 -7.28
N GLY A 176 -4.22 8.20 -6.50
CA GLY A 176 -3.85 9.62 -6.42
C GLY A 176 -2.47 9.91 -5.85
N ILE A 177 -1.78 8.91 -5.28
CA ILE A 177 -0.39 9.03 -4.82
C ILE A 177 0.59 8.91 -6.00
N PHE A 178 0.18 8.29 -7.11
CA PHE A 178 1.05 7.98 -8.24
C PHE A 178 0.81 8.91 -9.42
N PRO A 179 1.81 9.71 -9.82
CA PRO A 179 1.67 10.61 -10.96
C PRO A 179 1.25 9.85 -12.23
N GLY A 180 0.19 10.33 -12.89
CA GLY A 180 -0.30 9.77 -14.14
C GLY A 180 -1.17 8.52 -13.99
N MET A 181 -1.40 8.03 -12.77
CA MET A 181 -2.26 6.87 -12.51
C MET A 181 -3.75 7.26 -12.33
N ASP A 182 -4.05 8.56 -12.27
CA ASP A 182 -5.39 9.10 -12.16
C ASP A 182 -6.29 8.69 -13.34
N ILE A 183 -5.69 8.39 -14.50
CA ILE A 183 -6.40 7.91 -15.69
C ILE A 183 -7.17 6.60 -15.44
N PHE A 184 -6.75 5.81 -14.44
CA PHE A 184 -7.41 4.56 -14.07
C PHE A 184 -8.53 4.75 -13.03
N ALA A 185 -8.65 5.94 -12.42
CA ALA A 185 -9.63 6.18 -11.36
C ALA A 185 -11.08 6.01 -11.83
N GLY A 186 -11.36 6.31 -13.11
CA GLY A 186 -12.67 6.14 -13.73
C GLY A 186 -13.02 4.69 -14.11
N LEU A 187 -12.08 3.74 -13.97
CA LEU A 187 -12.30 2.33 -14.34
C LEU A 187 -12.81 1.48 -13.17
N ALA A 188 -12.74 1.98 -11.93
CA ALA A 188 -13.38 1.36 -10.77
C ALA A 188 -14.65 2.15 -10.39
N PRO A 189 -15.82 1.50 -10.30
CA PRO A 189 -17.05 2.16 -9.90
C PRO A 189 -16.94 2.66 -8.45
N GLN A 190 -17.18 3.96 -8.24
CA GLN A 190 -17.15 4.58 -6.91
C GLN A 190 -18.45 4.30 -6.14
N GLN A 191 -19.58 4.31 -6.85
CA GLN A 191 -20.89 3.89 -6.34
C GLN A 191 -21.31 2.61 -7.05
N ILE A 192 -21.72 1.62 -6.26
CA ILE A 192 -22.03 0.29 -6.76
C ILE A 192 -23.54 0.08 -6.67
N TYR A 193 -24.19 0.14 -7.83
CA TYR A 193 -25.64 -0.04 -7.98
C TYR A 193 -25.97 -0.70 -9.31
N GLY A 194 -27.15 -1.32 -9.38
CA GLY A 194 -27.68 -1.89 -10.60
C GLY A 194 -29.16 -1.59 -10.78
N ASP A 195 -29.62 -1.79 -12.01
CA ASP A 195 -31.00 -1.73 -12.44
C ASP A 195 -31.22 -2.78 -13.53
N TYR A 196 -32.39 -3.41 -13.56
CA TYR A 196 -32.71 -4.43 -14.55
C TYR A 196 -32.91 -3.83 -15.94
N ASP A 197 -33.38 -2.58 -16.04
CA ASP A 197 -33.55 -1.88 -17.32
C ASP A 197 -32.21 -1.68 -18.04
N SER A 198 -31.12 -1.49 -17.28
CA SER A 198 -29.75 -1.36 -17.79
C SER A 198 -28.85 -2.53 -17.38
N PHE A 199 -29.42 -3.73 -17.18
CA PHE A 199 -28.69 -4.90 -16.67
C PHE A 199 -27.39 -5.17 -17.44
N GLY A 200 -27.46 -5.17 -18.78
CA GLY A 200 -26.30 -5.42 -19.64
C GLY A 200 -25.18 -4.38 -19.47
N GLU A 201 -25.53 -3.11 -19.23
CA GLU A 201 -24.55 -2.05 -19.01
C GLU A 201 -23.83 -2.20 -17.67
N PHE A 202 -24.56 -2.57 -16.61
CA PHE A 202 -23.97 -2.80 -15.28
C PHE A 202 -23.08 -4.04 -15.26
N VAL A 203 -23.48 -5.13 -15.92
CA VAL A 203 -22.62 -6.32 -16.08
C VAL A 203 -21.37 -5.95 -16.86
N LYS A 204 -21.50 -5.19 -17.96
CA LYS A 204 -20.35 -4.70 -18.74
C LYS A 204 -19.40 -3.87 -17.88
N THR A 205 -19.92 -2.94 -17.08
CA THR A 205 -19.11 -2.12 -16.16
C THR A 205 -18.36 -3.00 -15.14
N GLY A 206 -19.03 -3.99 -14.55
CA GLY A 206 -18.39 -4.93 -13.64
C GLY A 206 -17.27 -5.74 -14.29
N VAL A 207 -17.52 -6.30 -15.49
CA VAL A 207 -16.51 -7.02 -16.26
C VAL A 207 -15.33 -6.12 -16.65
N MET A 208 -15.60 -4.88 -17.06
CA MET A 208 -14.55 -3.89 -17.38
C MET A 208 -13.68 -3.58 -16.17
N SER A 209 -14.25 -3.44 -14.97
CA SER A 209 -13.49 -3.23 -13.73
C SER A 209 -12.64 -4.46 -13.36
N ILE A 210 -13.14 -5.67 -13.61
CA ILE A 210 -12.36 -6.91 -13.44
C ILE A 210 -11.21 -6.97 -14.43
N VAL A 211 -11.43 -6.67 -15.71
CA VAL A 211 -10.35 -6.63 -16.71
C VAL A 211 -9.34 -5.54 -16.34
N ALA A 212 -9.81 -4.37 -15.91
CA ALA A 212 -8.98 -3.27 -15.47
C ALA A 212 -8.09 -3.65 -14.29
N SER A 213 -8.53 -4.52 -13.37
CA SER A 213 -7.68 -5.00 -12.27
C SER A 213 -6.41 -5.68 -12.80
N PHE A 214 -6.54 -6.58 -13.78
CA PHE A 214 -5.41 -7.27 -14.41
C PHE A 214 -4.52 -6.32 -15.20
N VAL A 215 -5.12 -5.39 -15.97
CA VAL A 215 -4.37 -4.37 -16.72
C VAL A 215 -3.55 -3.51 -15.77
N LEU A 216 -4.15 -3.09 -14.66
CA LEU A 216 -3.49 -2.24 -13.67
C LEU A 216 -2.34 -2.98 -12.99
N LEU A 217 -2.51 -4.27 -12.68
CA LEU A 217 -1.41 -5.10 -12.20
C LEU A 217 -0.25 -5.10 -13.20
N ILE A 218 -0.51 -5.35 -14.49
CA ILE A 218 0.52 -5.32 -15.55
C ILE A 218 1.19 -3.93 -15.62
N VAL A 219 0.42 -2.85 -15.55
CA VAL A 219 0.94 -1.48 -15.58
C VAL A 219 1.91 -1.22 -14.44
N PHE A 220 1.62 -1.68 -13.22
CA PHE A 220 2.56 -1.53 -12.09
C PHE A 220 3.83 -2.39 -12.24
N TYR A 221 3.74 -3.55 -12.88
CA TYR A 221 4.93 -4.33 -13.23
C TYR A 221 5.78 -3.61 -14.28
N ILE A 222 5.15 -2.99 -15.29
CA ILE A 222 5.84 -2.14 -16.27
C ILE A 222 6.46 -0.91 -15.59
N TYR A 223 5.72 -0.27 -14.68
CA TYR A 223 6.19 0.89 -13.92
C TYR A 223 7.44 0.55 -13.09
N ASN A 224 7.44 -0.62 -12.46
CA ASN A 224 8.62 -1.15 -11.76
C ASN A 224 9.81 -1.36 -12.73
N GLU A 225 9.57 -1.88 -13.93
CA GLU A 225 10.62 -2.07 -14.93
C GLU A 225 11.19 -0.74 -15.43
N ILE A 226 10.32 0.26 -15.70
CA ILE A 226 10.74 1.63 -16.06
C ILE A 226 11.60 2.22 -14.95
N TYR A 227 11.19 2.06 -13.68
CA TYR A 227 11.97 2.51 -12.53
C TYR A 227 13.34 1.85 -12.47
N ASN A 228 13.43 0.53 -12.65
CA ASN A 228 14.69 -0.20 -12.66
C ASN A 228 15.58 0.20 -13.85
N TYR A 229 14.99 0.46 -15.01
CA TYR A 229 15.71 0.98 -16.18
C TYR A 229 16.30 2.37 -15.90
N ALA A 230 15.51 3.28 -15.30
CA ALA A 230 15.98 4.60 -14.89
C ALA A 230 17.14 4.50 -13.88
N LEU A 231 17.06 3.58 -12.91
CA LEU A 231 18.16 3.32 -11.98
C LEU A 231 19.43 2.85 -12.69
N LYS A 232 19.32 1.94 -13.66
CA LYS A 232 20.47 1.48 -14.48
C LYS A 232 21.08 2.63 -15.26
N LEU A 233 20.26 3.52 -15.81
CA LEU A 233 20.72 4.68 -16.56
C LEU A 233 21.45 5.68 -15.64
N VAL A 234 20.88 6.00 -14.47
CA VAL A 234 21.51 6.88 -13.48
C VAL A 234 22.83 6.30 -12.96
N THR A 235 22.86 5.02 -12.61
CA THR A 235 24.08 4.35 -12.15
C THR A 235 25.16 4.31 -13.24
N SER A 236 24.76 4.10 -14.50
CA SER A 236 25.66 4.17 -15.65
C SER A 236 26.20 5.58 -15.89
N LEU A 237 25.35 6.61 -15.79
CA LEU A 237 25.77 8.01 -15.88
C LEU A 237 26.76 8.38 -14.77
N ILE A 238 26.49 7.97 -13.53
CA ILE A 238 27.41 8.18 -12.40
C ILE A 238 28.75 7.47 -12.65
N SER A 239 28.72 6.27 -13.23
CA SER A 239 29.94 5.54 -13.58
C SER A 239 30.73 6.18 -14.74
N PHE A 240 30.03 6.89 -15.63
CA PHE A 240 30.60 7.57 -16.79
C PHE A 240 31.09 8.99 -16.46
N LEU A 241 30.57 9.62 -15.40
CA LEU A 241 31.15 10.85 -14.89
C LEU A 241 32.63 10.60 -14.64
N PRO A 242 33.55 11.33 -15.30
CA PRO A 242 34.97 11.15 -15.08
C PRO A 242 35.16 11.27 -13.58
N LYS A 243 35.80 10.26 -12.98
CA LYS A 243 36.30 10.37 -11.61
C LYS A 243 37.26 11.55 -11.64
N PHE A 244 36.75 12.77 -11.47
CA PHE A 244 37.52 13.88 -10.98
C PHE A 244 37.95 13.40 -9.61
N ALA A 245 39.11 12.74 -9.60
CA ALA A 245 39.92 12.57 -8.44
C ALA A 245 40.18 13.99 -7.97
N ILE A 246 39.25 14.55 -7.19
CA ILE A 246 39.58 15.60 -6.25
C ILE A 246 40.58 14.90 -5.36
N PRO A 247 41.88 15.16 -5.49
CA PRO A 247 42.84 14.64 -4.55
C PRO A 247 42.60 15.51 -3.34
N LEU A 248 41.66 15.11 -2.47
CA LEU A 248 41.73 15.49 -1.07
C LEU A 248 42.95 14.74 -0.52
N ALA A 249 44.13 15.21 -0.93
CA ALA A 249 45.39 14.94 -0.28
C ALA A 249 45.27 15.58 1.11
N ILE A 250 44.61 14.87 2.02
CA ILE A 250 44.73 15.10 3.44
C ILE A 250 46.19 14.76 3.73
N ARG A 251 47.02 15.81 3.69
CA ARG A 251 48.42 15.80 4.04
C ARG A 251 48.48 15.28 5.48
N LYS A 252 48.82 14.00 5.66
CA LYS A 252 49.25 13.50 6.97
C LYS A 252 50.48 14.32 7.34
N ARG A 253 50.29 15.29 8.23
CA ARG A 253 51.40 15.95 8.92
C ARG A 253 51.98 14.88 9.84
N ASN A 254 53.08 14.27 9.44
CA ASN A 254 53.93 13.55 10.37
C ASN A 254 54.52 14.61 11.30
N GLU A 255 54.05 14.64 12.54
CA GLU A 255 54.73 15.32 13.62
C GLU A 255 55.82 14.35 14.12
N ASN A 256 57.07 14.71 13.86
CA ASN A 256 58.24 14.20 14.58
C ASN A 256 58.31 14.88 15.94
#